data_AF-A0A353R520-F1
#
_entry.id   AF-A0A353R520-F1
#
_cell.length_a   1.000
_cell.length_b   1.000
_cell.length_c   1.000
_cell.angle_alpha   90.00
_cell.angle_beta   90.00
_cell.angle_gamma   90.00
#
_symmetry.space_group_name_H-M   'P 1'
#
loop_
_entity.id
_entity.type
_entity.pdbx_description
1 polymer ?
#
loop_
_entity_poly.entity_id
_entity_poly.type
_entity_poly.pdbx_seq_one_letter_code
_entity_poly.pdbx_strand_id
1 'polypeptide(L)'
;MNRKPPAIRAITFDLDDTLWEIGPVIRAAEARMERYLRHHFPAMAQRLPAGEVRRRMNRLASQRPELAHHVTALRMTVLQQAAREAGTTPQAAELAFAEFIAARNAVTPFTDAAAVLNRLSGHFSLASITNGNV
;
A
#
# COMPACT_ATOMS: atom_id res chain seq x y z
N MET A 1 9.41 -16.16 45.18
CA MET A 1 8.17 -16.33 44.39
C MET A 1 8.56 -16.62 42.94
N ASN A 2 8.33 -17.85 42.47
CA ASN A 2 8.69 -18.28 41.11
C ASN A 2 7.47 -18.02 40.20
N ARG A 3 7.34 -16.83 39.62
CA ARG A 3 6.28 -16.56 38.63
C ARG A 3 6.67 -17.24 37.31
N LYS A 4 5.96 -18.30 36.95
CA LYS A 4 5.98 -18.86 35.59
C LYS A 4 5.69 -17.68 34.62
N PRO A 5 6.48 -17.49 33.54
CA PRO A 5 6.14 -16.49 32.55
C PRO A 5 4.73 -16.76 32.00
N PRO A 6 3.94 -15.72 31.71
CA PRO A 6 2.59 -15.90 31.19
C PRO A 6 2.64 -16.69 29.88
N ALA A 7 1.74 -17.65 29.72
CA ALA A 7 1.60 -18.41 28.48
C ALA A 7 1.26 -17.45 27.33
N ILE A 8 1.86 -17.67 26.16
CA ILE A 8 1.54 -16.92 24.94
C ILE A 8 0.07 -17.19 24.60
N ARG A 9 -0.73 -16.13 24.45
CA ARG A 9 -2.17 -16.24 24.14
C ARG A 9 -2.52 -15.79 22.72
N ALA A 10 -1.69 -14.95 22.11
CA ALA A 10 -1.92 -14.40 20.80
C ALA A 10 -0.60 -14.23 20.03
N ILE A 11 -0.69 -14.31 18.71
CA ILE A 11 0.41 -14.02 17.78
C ILE A 11 -0.10 -12.98 16.79
N THR A 12 0.64 -11.90 16.64
CA THR A 12 0.36 -10.85 15.65
C THR A 12 1.35 -10.94 14.50
N PHE A 13 0.87 -10.81 13.27
CA PHE A 13 1.69 -10.79 12.06
C PHE A 13 1.72 -9.41 11.44
N ASP A 14 2.89 -8.99 10.98
CA ASP A 14 2.94 -8.04 9.87
C ASP A 14 2.47 -8.74 8.57
N LEU A 15 2.22 -7.97 7.53
CA LEU A 15 1.71 -8.46 6.25
C LEU A 15 2.77 -8.42 5.17
N ASP A 16 3.23 -7.21 4.83
CA ASP A 16 4.15 -6.97 3.72
C ASP A 16 5.53 -7.57 4.06
N ASP A 17 6.11 -8.34 3.13
CA ASP A 17 7.34 -9.12 3.33
C ASP A 17 7.30 -10.13 4.50
N THR A 18 6.10 -10.43 5.01
CA THR A 18 5.84 -11.49 5.99
C THR A 18 4.96 -12.59 5.40
N LEU A 19 3.84 -12.21 4.78
CA LEU A 19 2.89 -13.14 4.16
C LEU A 19 3.00 -13.18 2.64
N TRP A 20 3.62 -12.18 2.00
CA TRP A 20 3.89 -12.09 0.57
C TRP A 20 5.04 -11.10 0.30
N GLU A 21 5.67 -11.17 -0.88
CA GLU A 21 6.64 -10.15 -1.31
C GLU A 21 5.93 -8.84 -1.71
N ILE A 22 6.26 -7.72 -1.08
CA ILE A 22 5.61 -6.43 -1.39
C ILE A 22 6.15 -5.78 -2.66
N GLY A 23 7.42 -6.00 -2.99
CA GLY A 23 8.07 -5.38 -4.14
C GLY A 23 7.34 -5.60 -5.48
N PRO A 24 7.05 -6.85 -5.88
CA PRO A 24 6.30 -7.15 -7.09
C PRO A 24 4.87 -6.56 -7.08
N VAL A 25 4.19 -6.61 -5.94
CA VAL A 25 2.82 -6.09 -5.77
C VAL A 25 2.78 -4.58 -6.03
N ILE A 26 3.70 -3.82 -5.43
CA ILE A 26 3.77 -2.36 -5.63
C ILE A 26 4.10 -2.01 -7.08
N ARG A 27 5.03 -2.73 -7.72
CA ARG A 27 5.36 -2.49 -9.14
C ARG A 27 4.16 -2.75 -10.05
N ALA A 28 3.40 -3.82 -9.80
CA ALA A 28 2.19 -4.13 -10.56
C ALA A 28 1.10 -3.05 -10.35
N ALA A 29 0.94 -2.56 -9.11
CA ALA A 29 0.00 -1.51 -8.78
C ALA A 29 0.36 -0.16 -9.42
N GLU A 30 1.63 0.24 -9.39
CA GLU A 30 2.12 1.44 -10.05
C GLU A 30 1.92 1.34 -11.57
N ALA A 31 2.28 0.20 -12.20
CA ALA A 31 2.07 -0.02 -13.62
C ALA A 31 0.58 0.01 -14.05
N ARG A 32 -0.31 -0.56 -13.22
CA ARG A 32 -1.76 -0.54 -13.49
C ARG A 32 -2.31 0.89 -13.45
N MET A 33 -1.97 1.65 -12.41
CA MET A 33 -2.35 3.05 -12.27
C MET A 33 -1.81 3.92 -13.42
N GLU A 34 -0.54 3.76 -13.79
CA GLU A 34 0.07 4.49 -14.90
C GLU A 34 -0.63 4.20 -16.23
N ARG A 35 -0.95 2.92 -16.50
CA ARG A 35 -1.69 2.53 -17.71
C ARG A 35 -3.07 3.16 -17.75
N TYR A 36 -3.78 3.17 -16.62
CA TYR A 36 -5.09 3.82 -16.51
C TYR A 36 -5.00 5.33 -16.79
N LEU A 37 -4.04 6.01 -16.16
CA LEU A 37 -3.79 7.43 -16.39
C LEU A 37 -3.45 7.72 -17.85
N ARG A 38 -2.61 6.92 -18.51
CA ARG A 38 -2.27 7.12 -19.93
C ARG A 38 -3.49 7.01 -20.84
N HIS A 39 -4.43 6.12 -20.52
CA HIS A 39 -5.63 5.91 -21.35
C HIS A 39 -6.71 6.96 -21.11
N HIS A 40 -7.00 7.29 -19.84
CA HIS A 40 -8.14 8.15 -19.48
C HIS A 40 -7.76 9.60 -19.22
N PHE A 41 -6.54 9.87 -18.75
CA PHE A 41 -6.08 11.20 -18.33
C PHE A 41 -4.66 11.49 -18.86
N PRO A 42 -4.43 11.50 -20.18
CA PRO A 42 -3.10 11.59 -20.77
C PRO A 42 -2.32 12.84 -20.33
N ALA A 43 -3.00 13.98 -20.15
CA ALA A 43 -2.38 15.21 -19.63
C ALA A 43 -1.84 15.03 -18.20
N MET A 44 -2.54 14.28 -17.35
CA MET A 44 -2.10 13.94 -15.99
C MET A 44 -0.97 12.91 -16.01
N ALA A 45 -1.03 11.91 -16.92
CA ALA A 45 0.01 10.91 -17.09
C ALA A 45 1.37 11.54 -17.47
N GLN A 46 1.37 12.59 -18.31
CA GLN A 46 2.59 13.33 -18.66
C GLN A 46 3.25 14.02 -17.45
N ARG A 47 2.48 14.35 -16.41
CA ARG A 47 3.00 14.95 -15.16
C ARG A 47 3.53 13.91 -14.18
N LEU A 48 3.24 12.63 -14.40
CA LEU A 48 3.58 11.51 -13.55
C LEU A 48 4.32 10.42 -14.36
N PRO A 49 5.54 10.70 -14.88
CA PRO A 49 6.38 9.67 -15.46
C PRO A 49 6.75 8.61 -14.42
N ALA A 50 7.29 7.48 -14.87
CA ALA A 50 7.66 6.36 -14.01
C ALA A 50 8.48 6.81 -12.80
N GLY A 51 8.04 6.40 -11.60
CA GLY A 51 8.66 6.75 -10.32
C GLY A 51 8.40 8.18 -9.81
N GLU A 52 7.73 9.05 -10.57
CA GLU A 52 7.41 10.42 -10.14
C GLU A 52 6.51 10.44 -8.90
N VAL A 53 5.50 9.57 -8.86
CA VAL A 53 4.60 9.46 -7.71
C VAL A 53 5.40 9.19 -6.43
N ARG A 54 6.32 8.21 -6.47
CA ARG A 54 7.19 7.88 -5.34
C ARG A 54 8.05 9.06 -4.93
N ARG A 55 8.69 9.74 -5.88
CA ARG A 55 9.54 10.91 -5.60
C ARG A 55 8.76 12.06 -4.96
N ARG A 56 7.55 12.36 -5.46
CA ARG A 56 6.69 13.40 -4.89
C ARG A 56 6.19 13.00 -3.50
N MET A 57 5.84 11.73 -3.28
CA MET A 57 5.47 11.22 -1.95
C MET A 57 6.60 11.39 -0.93
N ASN A 58 7.84 11.02 -1.30
CA ASN A 58 9.00 11.18 -0.42
C ASN A 58 9.24 12.65 -0.06
N ARG A 59 9.15 13.55 -1.05
CA ARG A 59 9.28 15.00 -0.82
C ARG A 59 8.19 15.53 0.10
N LEU A 60 6.94 15.09 -0.12
CA LEU A 60 5.80 15.49 0.70
C LEU A 60 5.96 14.98 2.14
N ALA A 61 6.40 13.74 2.34
CA ALA A 61 6.67 13.19 3.67
C ALA A 61 7.77 13.97 4.42
N SER A 62 8.81 14.43 3.73
CA SER A 62 9.84 15.30 4.34
C SER A 62 9.31 16.69 4.69
N GLN A 63 8.38 17.23 3.92
CA GLN A 63 7.77 18.54 4.15
C GLN A 63 6.66 18.51 5.20
N ARG A 64 6.02 17.36 5.39
CA ARG A 64 4.89 17.11 6.28
C ARG A 64 5.15 15.85 7.11
N PRO A 65 5.98 15.93 8.16
CA PRO A 65 6.31 14.77 9.01
C PRO A 65 5.07 14.08 9.59
N GLU A 66 4.00 14.83 9.84
CA GLU A 66 2.71 14.30 10.32
C GLU A 66 2.03 13.37 9.31
N LEU A 67 2.37 13.46 8.01
CA LEU A 67 1.86 12.58 6.95
C LEU A 67 2.83 11.45 6.59
N ALA A 68 4.04 11.42 7.14
CA ALA A 68 5.09 10.48 6.72
C ALA A 68 4.66 9.01 6.84
N HIS A 69 3.80 8.70 7.80
CA HIS A 69 3.26 7.35 8.04
C HIS A 69 1.90 7.11 7.37
N HIS A 70 1.34 8.10 6.66
CA HIS A 70 0.04 8.00 6.00
C HIS A 70 0.20 7.81 4.49
N VAL A 71 0.64 6.61 4.09
CA VAL A 71 0.98 6.30 2.68
C VAL A 71 -0.17 6.53 1.70
N THR A 72 -1.42 6.26 2.11
CA THR A 72 -2.62 6.55 1.31
C THR A 72 -2.81 8.06 1.12
N ALA A 73 -2.70 8.84 2.20
CA ALA A 73 -2.86 10.29 2.15
C ALA A 73 -1.77 10.94 1.31
N LEU A 74 -0.52 10.50 1.43
CA LEU A 74 0.59 10.96 0.61
C LEU A 74 0.32 10.71 -0.88
N ARG A 75 -0.06 9.48 -1.26
CA ARG A 75 -0.32 9.14 -2.66
C ARG A 75 -1.50 9.92 -3.22
N MET A 76 -2.61 10.00 -2.47
CA MET A 76 -3.79 10.76 -2.88
C MET A 76 -3.45 12.24 -3.08
N THR A 77 -2.68 12.85 -2.17
CA THR A 77 -2.25 14.25 -2.29
C THR A 77 -1.43 14.48 -3.55
N VAL A 78 -0.50 13.58 -3.86
CA VAL A 78 0.31 13.66 -5.08
C VAL A 78 -0.55 13.55 -6.34
N LEU A 79 -1.51 12.63 -6.37
CA LEU A 79 -2.44 12.47 -7.49
C LEU A 79 -3.33 13.71 -7.65
N GLN A 80 -3.83 14.29 -6.56
CA GLN A 80 -4.62 15.53 -6.61
C GLN A 80 -3.80 16.75 -7.05
N GLN A 81 -2.51 16.81 -6.72
CA GLN A 81 -1.60 17.84 -7.24
C GLN A 81 -1.41 17.69 -8.75
N ALA A 82 -1.12 16.47 -9.22
CA ALA A 82 -0.97 16.19 -10.64
C ALA A 82 -2.26 16.44 -11.44
N ALA A 83 -3.43 16.15 -10.86
CA ALA A 83 -4.71 16.45 -11.48
C ALA A 83 -4.91 17.97 -11.70
N ARG A 84 -4.59 18.77 -10.67
CA ARG A 84 -4.62 20.24 -10.75
C ARG A 84 -3.62 20.79 -11.76
N GLU A 85 -2.39 20.30 -11.76
CA GLU A 85 -1.33 20.68 -12.71
C GLU A 85 -1.71 20.36 -14.17
N ALA A 86 -2.51 19.32 -14.38
CA ALA A 86 -2.99 18.89 -15.68
C ALA A 86 -4.32 19.57 -16.10
N GLY A 87 -4.92 20.39 -15.23
CA GLY A 87 -6.21 21.02 -15.50
C GLY A 87 -7.38 20.01 -15.61
N THR A 88 -7.26 18.84 -14.98
CA THR A 88 -8.32 17.82 -14.98
C THR A 88 -9.19 17.89 -13.72
N THR A 89 -10.30 17.14 -13.74
CA THR A 89 -11.25 17.06 -12.63
C THR A 89 -10.64 16.36 -11.41
N PRO A 90 -10.99 16.75 -10.16
CA PRO A 90 -10.53 16.08 -8.94
C PRO A 90 -10.73 14.55 -8.92
N GLN A 91 -11.79 14.08 -9.57
CA GLN A 91 -12.15 12.67 -9.71
C GLN A 91 -11.06 11.83 -10.39
N ALA A 92 -10.20 12.44 -11.22
CA ALA A 92 -9.11 11.72 -11.88
C ALA A 92 -8.12 11.11 -10.86
N ALA A 93 -7.89 11.79 -9.74
CA ALA A 93 -7.02 11.30 -8.67
C ALA A 93 -7.63 10.09 -7.95
N GLU A 94 -8.93 10.13 -7.66
CA GLU A 94 -9.66 9.05 -7.00
C GLU A 94 -9.72 7.80 -7.88
N LEU A 95 -10.03 7.97 -9.17
CA LEU A 95 -10.07 6.87 -10.13
C LEU A 95 -8.70 6.22 -10.33
N ALA A 96 -7.64 7.02 -10.47
CA ALA A 96 -6.29 6.50 -10.57
C ALA A 96 -5.85 5.77 -9.29
N PHE A 97 -6.21 6.30 -8.12
CA PHE A 97 -5.93 5.65 -6.84
C PHE A 97 -6.72 4.34 -6.67
N ALA A 98 -7.96 4.27 -7.15
CA ALA A 98 -8.77 3.05 -7.12
C ALA A 98 -8.10 1.91 -7.90
N GLU A 99 -7.52 2.21 -9.07
CA GLU A 99 -6.75 1.24 -9.85
C GLU A 99 -5.48 0.79 -9.13
N PHE A 100 -4.78 1.72 -8.47
CA PHE A 100 -3.60 1.38 -7.65
C PHE A 100 -3.99 0.45 -6.49
N ILE A 101 -4.99 0.81 -5.68
CA ILE A 101 -5.33 0.07 -4.46
C ILE A 101 -5.88 -1.32 -4.79
N ALA A 102 -6.67 -1.45 -5.87
CA ALA A 102 -7.16 -2.73 -6.34
C ALA A 102 -5.99 -3.69 -6.69
N ALA A 103 -4.97 -3.20 -7.41
CA ALA A 103 -3.79 -4.02 -7.71
C ALA A 103 -2.86 -4.23 -6.51
N ARG A 104 -2.76 -3.27 -5.58
CA ARG A 104 -1.96 -3.42 -4.35
C ARG A 104 -2.51 -4.53 -3.45
N ASN A 105 -3.81 -4.78 -3.49
CA ASN A 105 -4.44 -5.85 -2.73
C ASN A 105 -4.54 -7.19 -3.49
N ALA A 106 -4.12 -7.23 -4.75
CA ALA A 106 -4.02 -8.47 -5.53
C ALA A 106 -2.71 -9.20 -5.20
N VAL A 107 -2.59 -9.68 -3.95
CA VAL A 107 -1.39 -10.32 -3.42
C VAL A 107 -1.37 -11.83 -3.67
N THR A 108 -0.18 -12.40 -3.79
CA THR A 108 0.03 -13.86 -3.80
C THR A 108 0.79 -14.24 -2.53
N PRO A 109 0.16 -14.93 -1.57
CA PRO A 109 0.83 -15.34 -0.35
C PRO A 109 2.00 -16.30 -0.61
N PHE A 110 2.97 -16.33 0.31
CA PHE A 110 3.97 -17.38 0.33
C PHE A 110 3.32 -18.76 0.46
N THR A 111 3.90 -19.75 -0.20
CA THR A 111 3.32 -21.10 -0.36
C THR A 111 2.97 -21.76 0.97
N ASP A 112 3.75 -21.50 2.02
CA ASP A 112 3.61 -22.06 3.36
C ASP A 112 2.76 -21.19 4.31
N ALA A 113 2.50 -19.93 3.97
CA ALA A 113 1.82 -18.98 4.85
C ALA A 113 0.46 -19.50 5.33
N ALA A 114 -0.37 -20.01 4.42
CA ALA A 114 -1.69 -20.53 4.78
C ALA A 114 -1.61 -21.75 5.71
N ALA A 115 -0.67 -22.68 5.45
CA ALA A 115 -0.50 -23.87 6.26
C ALA A 115 -0.03 -23.53 7.68
N VAL A 116 0.91 -22.59 7.80
CA VAL A 116 1.43 -22.11 9.09
C VAL A 116 0.34 -21.39 9.87
N LEU A 117 -0.39 -20.46 9.25
CA LEU A 117 -1.48 -19.73 9.90
C LEU A 117 -2.58 -20.67 10.39
N ASN A 118 -2.99 -21.66 9.59
CA ASN A 118 -3.99 -22.66 9.99
C ASN A 118 -3.55 -23.49 11.20
N ARG A 119 -2.27 -23.88 11.24
CA ARG A 119 -1.73 -24.61 12.40
C ARG A 119 -1.73 -23.73 13.65
N LEU A 120 -1.32 -22.48 13.53
CA LEU A 120 -1.22 -21.57 14.67
C LEU A 120 -2.60 -21.15 15.18
N SER A 121 -3.61 -21.00 14.31
CA SER A 121 -4.98 -20.63 14.72
C SER A 121 -5.66 -21.70 15.56
N GLY A 122 -5.20 -22.96 15.50
CA GLY A 122 -5.67 -24.03 16.38
C GLY A 122 -5.22 -23.89 17.84
N HIS A 123 -4.24 -23.01 18.12
CA HIS A 123 -3.61 -22.89 19.44
C HIS A 123 -3.56 -21.45 19.97
N PHE A 124 -3.58 -20.45 19.09
CA PHE A 124 -3.42 -19.03 19.43
C PHE A 124 -4.45 -18.17 18.72
N SER A 125 -4.88 -17.08 19.37
CA SER A 125 -5.58 -16.01 18.66
C SER A 125 -4.60 -15.34 17.69
N LEU A 126 -4.95 -15.29 16.40
CA LEU A 126 -4.13 -14.62 15.39
C LEU A 126 -4.73 -13.27 15.03
N ALA A 127 -3.88 -12.27 14.85
CA ALA A 127 -4.26 -10.96 14.33
C ALA A 127 -3.14 -10.40 13.45
N SER A 128 -3.44 -9.35 12.69
CA SER A 128 -2.43 -8.61 11.93
C SER A 128 -2.27 -7.19 12.45
N ILE A 129 -1.04 -6.68 12.42
CA ILE A 129 -0.73 -5.26 12.63
C ILE A 129 0.08 -4.83 11.42
N THR A 130 -0.41 -3.84 10.67
CA THR A 130 0.25 -3.38 9.44
C THR A 130 0.27 -1.86 9.35
N ASN A 131 1.34 -1.34 8.76
CA ASN A 131 1.45 0.07 8.35
C ASN A 131 0.95 0.29 6.91
N GLY A 132 0.66 -0.80 6.19
CA GLY A 132 0.18 -0.79 4.82
C GLY A 132 -1.31 -0.48 4.72
N ASN A 133 -1.76 -0.24 3.50
CA ASN A 133 -3.17 -0.06 3.17
C ASN A 133 -3.74 -1.34 2.59
N VAL A 134 -4.59 -2.02 3.37
CA VAL A 134 -5.38 -3.19 2.94
C VAL A 134 -6.79 -2.73 2.60
#